data_AF-Q6NWF3-F1
#
_entry.id   AF-Q6NWF3-F1
#
_cell.length_a   1.000
_cell.length_b   1.000
_cell.length_c   1.000
_cell.angle_alpha   90.00
_cell.angle_beta   90.00
_cell.angle_gamma   90.00
#
_symmetry.space_group_name_H-M   'P 1'
#
loop_
_entity.id
_entity.type
_entity.pdbx_description
1 polymer ?
#
loop_
_entity_poly.entity_id
_entity_poly.type
_entity_poly.pdbx_seq_one_letter_code
_entity_poly.pdbx_strand_id
1 'polypeptide(L)'
;MSKRRPAALSDVQCVSLVQELLRERLCHQKLPDQPIGLDSQYKHLLELLRRTAVHGESNSVLIVGPRGSGKTMLLGCVLRELMSLKEVQKNVLLVELNGLLQTDDKIALKEITRQLHLENVVGDKVFGSFAENLAFLLEALKKGDKSSSRPVLFLLDEFDLFAHHKNQTLLYNLLDVSQSAQTPVAVVGFTCRLDVLELLEKRVKSRFSHRQIHLFSSLSFSQYVDVVRLQLSLPQDFPDHRFSSQWNQSVTKLCEDKSVLEVLKRSFNSSKDFRSLFSLLFMAVSRVSVSHSTLCEADFLESGRLISADSKANVLHGLSILELCLIIAMKHLNDTYDGEPFNFQMVHNEFKKFIQRKSHSIHKFEKPVVMKAFEHLLQLELVRPVDSGVCKVQREYQLMRLMLEHGQVMEALQRYPQCPTDVKQWALSAFA
;
A
#
# COMPACT_ATOMS: atom_id res chain seq x y z
N MET A 1 46.38 1.87 29.57
CA MET A 1 45.97 2.29 28.21
C MET A 1 46.29 1.17 27.22
N SER A 2 45.28 0.42 26.78
CA SER A 2 45.37 -0.43 25.58
C SER A 2 44.02 -0.33 24.89
N LYS A 3 43.91 0.60 23.94
CA LYS A 3 42.78 0.63 23.01
C LYS A 3 42.94 -0.58 22.12
N ARG A 4 42.23 -1.67 22.43
CA ARG A 4 42.03 -2.78 21.49
C ARG A 4 41.46 -2.17 20.21
N ARG A 5 42.23 -2.19 19.12
CA ARG A 5 41.70 -1.95 17.77
C ARG A 5 40.54 -2.95 17.58
N PRO A 6 39.35 -2.53 17.14
CA PRO A 6 38.32 -3.48 16.77
C PRO A 6 38.89 -4.37 15.66
N ALA A 7 38.75 -5.69 15.81
CA ALA A 7 39.16 -6.64 14.79
C ALA A 7 38.49 -6.25 13.47
N ALA A 8 39.25 -6.20 12.37
CA ALA A 8 38.68 -5.97 11.05
C ALA A 8 37.62 -7.06 10.81
N LEU A 9 36.38 -6.66 10.61
CA LEU A 9 35.29 -7.57 10.27
C LEU A 9 35.66 -8.28 8.98
N SER A 10 35.33 -9.58 8.88
CA SER A 10 35.47 -10.27 7.60
C SER A 10 34.45 -9.74 6.60
N ASP A 11 34.76 -9.81 5.31
CA ASP A 11 33.83 -9.38 4.24
C ASP A 11 32.44 -10.04 4.36
N VAL A 12 32.40 -11.28 4.86
CA VAL A 12 31.16 -12.03 5.16
C VAL A 12 30.31 -11.29 6.20
N GLN A 13 30.92 -10.82 7.29
CA GLN A 13 30.23 -10.08 8.35
C GLN A 13 29.77 -8.70 7.85
N CYS A 14 30.58 -8.04 7.02
CA CYS A 14 30.20 -6.78 6.39
C CYS A 14 28.96 -6.93 5.49
N VAL A 15 28.91 -7.94 4.62
CA VAL A 15 27.74 -8.20 3.76
C VAL A 15 26.48 -8.51 4.58
N SER A 16 26.60 -9.30 5.65
CA SER A 16 25.47 -9.58 6.54
C SER A 16 24.94 -8.31 7.21
N LEU A 17 25.82 -7.44 7.70
CA LEU A 17 25.45 -6.15 8.29
C LEU A 17 24.80 -5.22 7.27
N VAL A 18 25.27 -5.21 6.02
CA VAL A 18 24.62 -4.44 4.94
C VAL A 18 23.21 -4.93 4.71
N GLN A 19 23.00 -6.25 4.60
CA GLN A 19 21.66 -6.78 4.40
C GLN A 19 20.74 -6.41 5.55
N GLU A 20 21.17 -6.57 6.79
CA GLU A 20 20.38 -6.22 7.98
C GLU A 20 20.00 -4.73 7.93
N LEU A 21 20.97 -3.85 7.74
CA LEU A 21 20.74 -2.40 7.71
C LEU A 21 19.81 -1.98 6.57
N LEU A 22 20.04 -2.47 5.35
CA LEU A 22 19.22 -2.11 4.19
C LEU A 22 17.81 -2.71 4.30
N ARG A 23 17.66 -3.95 4.80
CA ARG A 23 16.34 -4.56 5.05
C ARG A 23 15.59 -3.79 6.12
N GLU A 24 16.26 -3.40 7.20
CA GLU A 24 15.63 -2.57 8.23
C GLU A 24 15.18 -1.23 7.68
N ARG A 25 15.99 -0.58 6.85
CA ARG A 25 15.65 0.70 6.22
C ARG A 25 14.45 0.58 5.27
N LEU A 26 14.45 -0.42 4.40
CA LEU A 26 13.44 -0.61 3.36
C LEU A 26 12.12 -1.20 3.91
N CYS A 27 12.19 -2.11 4.88
CA CYS A 27 11.01 -2.82 5.40
C CYS A 27 10.41 -2.15 6.64
N HIS A 28 11.23 -1.77 7.63
CA HIS A 28 10.74 -1.28 8.93
C HIS A 28 10.38 0.21 8.92
N GLN A 29 10.46 0.88 7.77
CA GLN A 29 10.09 2.30 7.59
C GLN A 29 10.70 3.18 8.70
N LYS A 30 11.99 2.96 9.02
CA LYS A 30 12.69 3.76 10.04
C LYS A 30 12.58 5.25 9.68
N LEU A 31 12.24 6.07 10.67
CA LEU A 31 12.05 7.50 10.48
C LEU A 31 13.38 8.14 10.04
N PRO A 32 13.46 8.74 8.83
CA PRO A 32 14.67 9.41 8.38
C PRO A 32 14.91 10.66 9.22
N ASP A 33 16.16 11.09 9.39
CA ASP A 33 16.47 12.27 10.21
C ASP A 33 15.78 13.55 9.71
N GLN A 34 15.59 13.66 8.38
CA GLN A 34 14.83 14.74 7.76
C GLN A 34 13.90 14.21 6.67
N PRO A 35 12.68 14.76 6.54
CA PRO A 35 11.77 14.38 5.48
C PRO A 35 12.19 15.02 4.14
N ILE A 36 12.56 14.18 3.17
CA ILE A 36 13.04 14.64 1.86
C ILE A 36 11.89 15.27 1.07
N GLY A 37 12.04 16.54 0.66
CA GLY A 37 11.12 17.23 -0.24
C GLY A 37 9.79 17.64 0.39
N LEU A 38 9.65 17.57 1.72
CA LEU A 38 8.44 17.92 2.46
C LEU A 38 8.67 19.05 3.49
N ASP A 39 9.67 19.90 3.28
CA ASP A 39 10.10 20.89 4.26
C ASP A 39 9.01 21.90 4.65
N SER A 40 8.18 22.32 3.69
CA SER A 40 7.09 23.28 3.95
C SER A 40 5.96 22.65 4.76
N GLN A 41 5.55 21.44 4.41
CA GLN A 41 4.53 20.68 5.14
C GLN A 41 5.02 20.29 6.53
N TYR A 42 6.29 19.91 6.65
CA TYR A 42 6.95 19.62 7.91
C TYR A 42 6.91 20.82 8.85
N LYS A 43 7.39 21.99 8.39
CA LYS A 43 7.40 23.22 9.19
C LYS A 43 5.98 23.62 9.62
N HIS A 44 5.01 23.53 8.71
CA HIS A 44 3.62 23.88 9.02
C HIS A 44 3.01 22.95 10.09
N LEU A 45 3.20 21.64 9.96
CA LEU A 45 2.71 20.66 10.94
C LEU A 45 3.42 20.81 12.29
N LEU A 46 4.74 20.99 12.28
CA LEU A 46 5.55 21.21 13.48
C LEU A 46 5.10 22.46 14.24
N GLU A 47 4.90 23.57 13.54
CA GLU A 47 4.43 24.81 14.15
C GLU A 47 3.04 24.65 14.79
N LEU A 48 2.11 24.02 14.09
CA LEU A 48 0.75 23.78 14.59
C LEU A 48 0.77 22.92 15.86
N LEU A 49 1.49 21.80 15.84
CA LEU A 49 1.56 20.89 16.99
C LEU A 49 2.36 21.50 18.15
N ARG A 50 3.38 22.30 17.87
CA ARG A 50 4.12 23.05 18.90
C ARG A 50 3.23 24.07 19.60
N ARG A 51 2.36 24.78 18.86
CA ARG A 51 1.40 25.71 19.46
C ARG A 51 0.42 25.00 20.37
N THR A 52 -0.08 23.82 19.99
CA THR A 52 -0.94 23.03 20.87
C THR A 52 -0.22 22.51 22.11
N ALA A 53 1.01 22.02 21.96
CA ALA A 53 1.77 21.45 23.07
C ALA A 53 2.27 22.51 24.07
N VAL A 54 2.67 23.69 23.61
CA VAL A 54 3.30 24.74 24.45
C VAL A 54 2.30 25.83 24.86
N HIS A 55 1.48 26.30 23.93
CA HIS A 55 0.55 27.41 24.19
C HIS A 55 -0.85 26.94 24.59
N GLY A 56 -1.12 25.64 24.53
CA GLY A 56 -2.42 25.07 24.89
C GLY A 56 -3.53 25.39 23.88
N GLU A 57 -3.17 25.75 22.65
CA GLU A 57 -4.14 26.01 21.58
C GLU A 57 -4.74 24.72 21.04
N SER A 58 -6.06 24.66 20.89
CA SER A 58 -6.70 23.52 20.24
C SER A 58 -6.71 23.70 18.72
N ASN A 59 -6.33 22.66 17.98
CA ASN A 59 -6.20 22.70 16.52
C ASN A 59 -6.73 21.43 15.88
N SER A 60 -7.29 21.54 14.68
CA SER A 60 -7.56 20.37 13.82
C SER A 60 -6.84 20.52 12.48
N VAL A 61 -6.30 19.41 11.98
CA VAL A 61 -5.58 19.38 10.70
C VAL A 61 -5.78 18.04 10.02
N LEU A 62 -5.93 18.08 8.70
CA LEU A 62 -6.08 16.89 7.88
C LEU A 62 -4.91 16.79 6.90
N ILE A 63 -4.16 15.69 6.98
CA ILE A 63 -3.06 15.39 6.08
C ILE A 63 -3.59 14.48 4.98
N VAL A 64 -3.65 15.04 3.77
CA VAL A 64 -4.28 14.40 2.60
C VAL A 64 -3.22 14.09 1.57
N GLY A 65 -3.17 12.86 1.09
CA GLY A 65 -2.28 12.50 -0.02
C GLY A 65 -2.38 11.01 -0.37
N PRO A 66 -1.89 10.59 -1.54
CA PRO A 66 -1.98 9.20 -1.97
C PRO A 66 -1.33 8.22 -0.98
N ARG A 67 -1.69 6.94 -1.09
CA ARG A 67 -1.03 5.89 -0.29
C ARG A 67 0.46 5.84 -0.66
N GLY A 68 1.33 5.67 0.34
CA GLY A 68 2.78 5.66 0.12
C GLY A 68 3.45 7.04 -0.02
N SER A 69 2.74 8.15 0.17
CA SER A 69 3.33 9.51 0.10
C SER A 69 4.11 9.96 1.35
N GLY A 70 4.21 9.12 2.39
CA GLY A 70 4.94 9.46 3.62
C GLY A 70 4.14 10.25 4.66
N LYS A 71 2.80 10.20 4.63
CA LYS A 71 1.92 10.82 5.65
C LYS A 71 2.33 10.50 7.09
N THR A 72 2.42 9.21 7.42
CA THR A 72 2.80 8.72 8.75
C THR A 72 4.25 9.05 9.09
N MET A 73 5.15 9.00 8.08
CA MET A 73 6.55 9.38 8.25
C MET A 73 6.70 10.86 8.62
N LEU A 74 5.97 11.75 7.95
CA LEU A 74 5.99 13.19 8.23
C LEU A 74 5.62 13.47 9.68
N LEU A 75 4.51 12.87 10.14
CA LEU A 75 4.09 12.98 11.53
C LEU A 75 5.14 12.41 12.48
N GLY A 76 5.65 11.21 12.23
CA GLY A 76 6.66 10.57 13.08
C GLY A 76 7.92 11.42 13.24
N CYS A 77 8.37 12.09 12.17
CA CYS A 77 9.48 13.04 12.24
C CYS A 77 9.13 14.24 13.13
N VAL A 78 7.95 14.84 12.94
CA VAL A 78 7.49 15.99 13.75
C VAL A 78 7.34 15.62 15.22
N LEU A 79 6.74 14.45 15.52
CA LEU A 79 6.56 13.98 16.89
C LEU A 79 7.90 13.69 17.56
N ARG A 80 8.88 13.13 16.85
CA ARG A 80 10.23 12.93 17.38
C ARG A 80 10.91 14.24 17.75
N GLU A 81 10.79 15.28 16.92
CA GLU A 81 11.30 16.62 17.26
C GLU A 81 10.55 17.21 18.45
N LEU A 82 9.22 17.13 18.49
CA LEU A 82 8.41 17.64 19.60
C LEU A 82 8.70 16.93 20.92
N MET A 83 8.83 15.60 20.91
CA MET A 83 9.13 14.80 22.10
C MET A 83 10.57 14.98 22.59
N SER A 84 11.46 15.56 21.77
CA SER A 84 12.81 15.94 22.23
C SER A 84 12.76 17.10 23.25
N LEU A 85 11.68 17.89 23.25
CA LEU A 85 11.44 18.95 24.23
C LEU A 85 10.94 18.35 25.54
N LYS A 86 11.73 18.49 26.62
CA LYS A 86 11.44 17.89 27.93
C LYS A 86 10.08 18.28 28.53
N GLU A 87 9.62 19.51 28.26
CA GLU A 87 8.31 20.00 28.70
C GLU A 87 7.16 19.26 28.01
N VAL A 88 7.31 19.01 26.71
CA VAL A 88 6.31 18.34 25.87
C VAL A 88 6.24 16.85 26.23
N GLN A 89 7.38 16.19 26.42
CA GLN A 89 7.46 14.75 26.70
C GLN A 89 6.67 14.33 27.96
N LYS A 90 6.65 15.18 28.99
CA LYS A 90 5.94 14.88 30.25
C LYS A 90 4.47 15.26 30.21
N ASN A 91 4.13 16.29 29.44
CA ASN A 91 2.81 16.92 29.51
C ASN A 91 1.85 16.40 28.42
N VAL A 92 2.33 16.11 27.21
CA VAL A 92 1.49 15.66 26.09
C VAL A 92 1.08 14.20 26.25
N LEU A 93 -0.20 13.92 26.02
CA LEU A 93 -0.75 12.59 25.86
C LEU A 93 -1.04 12.34 24.38
N LEU A 94 -0.57 11.20 23.87
CA LEU A 94 -0.81 10.77 22.49
C LEU A 94 -1.91 9.72 22.48
N VAL A 95 -2.88 9.87 21.58
CA VAL A 95 -3.93 8.87 21.34
C VAL A 95 -3.97 8.53 19.87
N GLU A 96 -3.69 7.29 19.52
CA GLU A 96 -3.68 6.79 18.15
C GLU A 96 -4.89 5.91 17.88
N LEU A 97 -5.71 6.30 16.91
CA LEU A 97 -6.85 5.55 16.43
C LEU A 97 -6.67 5.25 14.94
N ASN A 98 -7.07 4.07 14.52
CA ASN A 98 -7.04 3.60 13.15
C ASN A 98 -8.43 3.12 12.73
N GLY A 99 -8.97 3.69 11.66
CA GLY A 99 -10.31 3.36 11.17
C GLY A 99 -10.51 1.89 10.76
N LEU A 100 -9.43 1.15 10.53
CA LEU A 100 -9.48 -0.31 10.29
C LEU A 100 -9.66 -1.13 11.57
N LEU A 101 -9.14 -0.64 12.70
CA LEU A 101 -9.23 -1.32 13.99
C LEU A 101 -10.50 -0.91 14.74
N GLN A 102 -10.79 0.39 14.78
CA GLN A 102 -11.96 0.93 15.47
C GLN A 102 -13.09 1.18 14.48
N THR A 103 -13.85 0.12 14.18
CA THR A 103 -14.98 0.13 13.24
C THR A 103 -16.26 0.75 13.79
N ASP A 104 -16.32 1.03 15.09
CA ASP A 104 -17.46 1.64 15.78
C ASP A 104 -16.95 2.68 16.79
N ASP A 105 -17.73 3.75 16.99
CA ASP A 105 -17.43 4.85 17.92
C ASP A 105 -17.28 4.33 19.36
N LYS A 106 -18.00 3.26 19.73
CA LYS A 106 -17.87 2.63 21.05
C LYS A 106 -16.50 1.98 21.26
N ILE A 107 -15.95 1.35 20.22
CA ILE A 107 -14.62 0.73 20.27
C ILE A 107 -13.56 1.83 20.35
N ALA A 108 -13.72 2.89 19.54
CA ALA A 108 -12.86 4.06 19.60
C ALA A 108 -12.83 4.68 21.00
N LEU A 109 -13.98 4.85 21.65
CA LEU A 109 -14.04 5.42 23.00
C LEU A 109 -13.34 4.55 24.05
N LYS A 110 -13.52 3.23 24.00
CA LYS A 110 -12.78 2.30 24.88
C LYS A 110 -11.28 2.42 24.68
N GLU A 111 -10.84 2.52 23.43
CA GLU A 111 -9.43 2.65 23.09
C GLU A 111 -8.85 4.00 23.56
N ILE A 112 -9.60 5.10 23.43
CA ILE A 112 -9.23 6.40 24.00
C ILE A 112 -9.03 6.28 25.52
N THR A 113 -9.99 5.67 26.23
CA THR A 113 -9.90 5.48 27.69
C THR A 113 -8.67 4.66 28.09
N ARG A 114 -8.38 3.58 27.32
CA ARG A 114 -7.22 2.71 27.52
C ARG A 114 -5.91 3.46 27.34
N GLN A 115 -5.75 4.20 26.24
CA GLN A 115 -4.52 4.94 25.92
C GLN A 115 -4.28 6.14 26.85
N LEU A 116 -5.35 6.73 27.39
CA LEU A 116 -5.24 7.78 28.40
C LEU A 116 -5.00 7.25 29.83
N HIS A 117 -4.97 5.92 30.02
CA HIS A 117 -4.84 5.26 31.33
C HIS A 117 -5.92 5.65 32.34
N LEU A 118 -7.14 5.93 31.86
CA LEU A 118 -8.28 6.35 32.68
C LEU A 118 -9.26 5.21 33.00
N GLU A 119 -8.91 3.96 32.69
CA GLU A 119 -9.77 2.80 32.93
C GLU A 119 -10.20 2.67 34.41
N ASN A 120 -9.26 2.88 35.34
CA ASN A 120 -9.53 2.83 36.78
C ASN A 120 -10.38 4.01 37.27
N VAL A 121 -10.36 5.14 36.56
CA VAL A 121 -11.12 6.36 36.91
C VAL A 121 -12.57 6.26 36.42
N VAL A 122 -12.75 5.59 35.28
CA VAL A 122 -14.06 5.31 34.69
C VAL A 122 -14.76 4.18 35.45
N GLY A 123 -14.07 3.07 35.77
CA GLY A 123 -14.63 1.95 36.52
C GLY A 123 -15.99 1.49 35.98
N ASP A 124 -16.97 1.31 36.88
CA ASP A 124 -18.35 0.92 36.56
C ASP A 124 -19.29 2.11 36.25
N LYS A 125 -18.75 3.32 36.01
CA LYS A 125 -19.60 4.48 35.72
C LYS A 125 -20.30 4.31 34.37
N VAL A 126 -21.63 4.36 34.40
CA VAL A 126 -22.47 4.38 33.20
C VAL A 126 -22.70 5.82 32.79
N PHE A 127 -22.19 6.20 31.62
CA PHE A 127 -22.45 7.52 31.02
C PHE A 127 -23.69 7.46 30.14
N GLY A 128 -24.53 8.51 30.18
CA GLY A 128 -25.77 8.57 29.40
C GLY A 128 -25.52 8.86 27.93
N SER A 129 -24.47 9.62 27.62
CA SER A 129 -24.09 9.95 26.25
C SER A 129 -22.59 9.78 25.96
N PHE A 130 -22.26 9.66 24.67
CA PHE A 130 -20.86 9.65 24.21
C PHE A 130 -20.13 10.93 24.60
N ALA A 131 -20.80 12.08 24.45
CA ALA A 131 -20.25 13.40 24.75
C ALA A 131 -19.89 13.54 26.24
N GLU A 132 -20.75 13.06 27.14
CA GLU A 132 -20.49 13.05 28.58
C GLU A 132 -19.27 12.21 28.94
N ASN A 133 -19.14 11.02 28.34
CA ASN A 133 -17.99 10.15 28.61
C ASN A 133 -16.69 10.82 28.13
N LEU A 134 -16.67 11.37 26.91
CA LEU A 134 -15.51 12.08 26.39
C LEU A 134 -15.18 13.33 27.23
N ALA A 135 -16.19 14.12 27.60
CA ALA A 135 -16.00 15.29 28.46
C ALA A 135 -15.43 14.91 29.84
N PHE A 136 -15.94 13.82 30.44
CA PHE A 136 -15.44 13.30 31.71
C PHE A 136 -13.97 12.85 31.61
N LEU A 137 -13.61 12.15 30.54
CA LEU A 137 -12.21 11.74 30.28
C LEU A 137 -11.30 12.95 30.16
N LEU A 138 -11.72 13.99 29.42
CA LEU A 138 -10.96 15.20 29.21
C LEU A 138 -10.89 16.08 30.48
N GLU A 139 -11.94 16.09 31.29
CA GLU A 139 -11.97 16.79 32.57
C GLU A 139 -11.05 16.14 33.60
N ALA A 140 -10.95 14.81 33.62
CA ALA A 140 -9.96 14.09 34.43
C ALA A 140 -8.50 14.49 34.10
N LEU A 141 -8.26 15.04 32.89
CA LEU A 141 -6.96 15.53 32.46
C LEU A 141 -6.73 17.03 32.77
N LYS A 142 -7.76 17.76 33.20
CA LYS A 142 -7.65 19.16 33.65
C LYS A 142 -7.15 19.20 35.09
N LYS A 143 -5.91 19.67 35.31
CA LYS A 143 -5.41 20.03 36.65
C LYS A 143 -5.68 21.50 36.99
N GLY A 144 -6.95 21.90 37.03
CA GLY A 144 -7.40 23.21 37.52
C GLY A 144 -7.14 24.40 36.58
N ASP A 145 -5.94 24.56 36.02
CA ASP A 145 -5.54 25.71 35.20
C ASP A 145 -5.25 25.33 33.73
N LYS A 146 -5.41 26.28 32.79
CA LYS A 146 -5.20 26.02 31.35
C LYS A 146 -3.75 25.64 31.03
N SER A 147 -2.79 26.23 31.75
CA SER A 147 -1.35 26.01 31.61
C SER A 147 -0.83 24.74 32.29
N SER A 148 -1.60 24.15 33.21
CA SER A 148 -1.27 22.90 33.90
C SER A 148 -2.04 21.67 33.36
N SER A 149 -3.00 21.90 32.46
CA SER A 149 -3.73 20.85 31.77
C SER A 149 -2.82 20.10 30.79
N ARG A 150 -2.98 18.77 30.72
CA ARG A 150 -2.18 17.94 29.82
C ARG A 150 -2.80 17.98 28.41
N PRO A 151 -2.12 18.54 27.40
CA PRO A 151 -2.63 18.54 26.03
C PRO A 151 -2.76 17.12 25.50
N VAL A 152 -3.86 16.84 24.79
CA VAL A 152 -4.12 15.53 24.16
C VAL A 152 -4.02 15.67 22.65
N LEU A 153 -3.22 14.81 22.03
CA LEU A 153 -3.02 14.75 20.59
C LEU A 153 -3.67 13.48 20.04
N PHE A 154 -4.80 13.64 19.36
CA PHE A 154 -5.52 12.55 18.69
C PHE A 154 -5.01 12.40 17.26
N LEU A 155 -4.52 11.21 16.94
CA LEU A 155 -4.16 10.77 15.61
C LEU A 155 -5.26 9.85 15.08
N LEU A 156 -5.85 10.22 13.96
CA LEU A 156 -6.90 9.45 13.29
C LEU A 156 -6.38 8.95 11.94
N ASP A 157 -5.89 7.71 11.90
CA ASP A 157 -5.46 7.06 10.66
C ASP A 157 -6.65 6.45 9.89
N GLU A 158 -6.58 6.44 8.56
CA GLU A 158 -7.71 6.15 7.66
C GLU A 158 -8.98 6.94 8.07
N PHE A 159 -8.85 8.26 8.18
CA PHE A 159 -9.87 9.21 8.66
C PHE A 159 -11.21 9.07 7.93
N ASP A 160 -11.18 8.74 6.64
CA ASP A 160 -12.40 8.55 5.84
C ASP A 160 -13.27 7.38 6.34
N LEU A 161 -12.70 6.36 7.00
CA LEU A 161 -13.50 5.29 7.60
C LEU A 161 -14.31 5.80 8.81
N PHE A 162 -13.73 6.68 9.63
CA PHE A 162 -14.46 7.33 10.72
C PHE A 162 -15.60 8.22 10.21
N ALA A 163 -15.49 8.77 9.00
CA ALA A 163 -16.57 9.54 8.39
C ALA A 163 -17.77 8.65 7.95
N HIS A 164 -17.58 7.34 7.80
CA HIS A 164 -18.66 6.39 7.50
C HIS A 164 -19.37 5.87 8.76
N HIS A 165 -18.89 6.21 9.96
CA HIS A 165 -19.56 5.83 11.20
C HIS A 165 -20.95 6.47 11.30
N LYS A 166 -21.87 5.78 11.98
CA LYS A 166 -23.25 6.26 12.16
C LYS A 166 -23.24 7.62 12.88
N ASN A 167 -23.83 8.63 12.22
CA ASN A 167 -23.93 10.00 12.73
C ASN A 167 -22.58 10.67 13.07
N GLN A 168 -21.43 10.12 12.64
CA GLN A 168 -20.10 10.69 12.85
C GLN A 168 -19.86 11.19 14.30
N THR A 169 -20.30 10.40 15.30
CA THR A 169 -20.40 10.89 16.68
C THR A 169 -19.03 11.20 17.26
N LEU A 170 -18.04 10.32 17.03
CA LEU A 170 -16.64 10.56 17.44
C LEU A 170 -16.09 11.86 16.83
N LEU A 171 -16.20 12.03 15.51
CA LEU A 171 -15.66 13.20 14.80
C LEU A 171 -16.33 14.50 15.24
N TYR A 172 -17.65 14.49 15.40
CA TYR A 172 -18.39 15.63 15.90
C TYR A 172 -17.86 16.07 17.27
N ASN A 173 -17.75 15.14 18.23
CA ASN A 173 -17.35 15.46 19.60
C ASN A 173 -15.88 15.89 19.69
N LEU A 174 -14.95 15.23 18.98
CA LEU A 174 -13.55 15.63 18.97
C LEU A 174 -13.36 17.03 18.37
N LEU A 175 -14.05 17.34 17.27
CA LEU A 175 -13.94 18.65 16.63
C LEU A 175 -14.66 19.75 17.41
N ASP A 176 -15.78 19.45 18.06
CA ASP A 176 -16.49 20.38 18.96
C ASP A 176 -15.62 20.74 20.18
N VAL A 177 -14.99 19.73 20.79
CA VAL A 177 -14.00 19.95 21.86
C VAL A 177 -12.84 20.81 21.37
N SER A 178 -12.34 20.57 20.16
CA SER A 178 -11.24 21.36 19.59
C SER A 178 -11.62 22.84 19.39
N GLN A 179 -12.90 23.16 19.15
CA GLN A 179 -13.36 24.56 19.04
C GLN A 179 -13.63 25.23 20.39
N SER A 180 -14.14 24.48 21.37
CA SER A 180 -14.55 25.04 22.67
C SER A 180 -13.40 25.55 23.55
N ALA A 181 -12.13 25.30 23.17
CA ALA A 181 -10.90 25.81 23.80
C ALA A 181 -10.78 25.59 25.33
N GLN A 182 -11.56 24.67 25.90
CA GLN A 182 -11.54 24.37 27.34
C GLN A 182 -10.44 23.38 27.71
N THR A 183 -10.14 22.42 26.83
CA THR A 183 -9.04 21.47 26.93
C THR A 183 -8.15 21.60 25.70
N PRO A 184 -6.83 21.70 25.85
CA PRO A 184 -5.91 21.70 24.72
C PRO A 184 -5.96 20.36 23.99
N VAL A 185 -6.53 20.37 22.78
CA VAL A 185 -6.70 19.17 21.96
C VAL A 185 -6.23 19.43 20.53
N ALA A 186 -5.34 18.58 20.04
CA ALA A 186 -4.97 18.52 18.63
C ALA A 186 -5.61 17.30 17.97
N VAL A 187 -6.36 17.49 16.88
CA VAL A 187 -6.90 16.39 16.06
C VAL A 187 -6.17 16.37 14.72
N VAL A 188 -5.38 15.33 14.47
CA VAL A 188 -4.65 15.12 13.22
C VAL A 188 -5.25 13.92 12.51
N GLY A 189 -5.89 14.14 11.36
CA GLY A 189 -6.40 13.06 10.52
C GLY A 189 -5.48 12.74 9.35
N PHE A 190 -5.41 11.47 8.96
CA PHE A 190 -4.74 10.99 7.76
C PHE A 190 -5.74 10.37 6.81
N THR A 191 -5.70 10.75 5.54
CA THR A 191 -6.55 10.12 4.52
C THR A 191 -5.88 10.13 3.15
N CYS A 192 -6.24 9.16 2.31
CA CYS A 192 -5.90 9.17 0.89
C CYS A 192 -7.00 9.76 0.00
N ARG A 193 -8.18 10.04 0.54
CA ARG A 193 -9.31 10.60 -0.21
C ARG A 193 -9.21 12.12 -0.31
N LEU A 194 -9.31 12.64 -1.53
CA LEU A 194 -9.33 14.09 -1.78
C LEU A 194 -10.68 14.72 -1.42
N ASP A 195 -11.76 13.95 -1.59
CA ASP A 195 -13.16 14.31 -1.35
C ASP A 195 -13.60 14.13 0.11
N VAL A 196 -12.66 13.91 1.03
CA VAL A 196 -12.92 13.63 2.45
C VAL A 196 -13.79 14.70 3.15
N LEU A 197 -13.72 15.97 2.73
CA LEU A 197 -14.56 17.04 3.29
C LEU A 197 -16.02 16.99 2.83
N GLU A 198 -16.33 16.21 1.79
CA GLU A 198 -17.70 15.99 1.31
C GLU A 198 -18.36 14.84 2.06
N LEU A 199 -17.58 13.90 2.60
CA LEU A 199 -18.06 12.84 3.47
C LEU A 199 -18.55 13.37 4.82
N LEU A 200 -18.00 14.50 5.29
CA LEU A 200 -18.37 15.08 6.57
C LEU A 200 -19.77 15.71 6.52
N GLU A 201 -20.60 15.39 7.52
CA GLU A 201 -21.89 16.06 7.71
C GLU A 201 -21.69 17.57 7.91
N LYS A 202 -22.66 18.38 7.49
CA LYS A 202 -22.59 19.86 7.58
C LYS A 202 -22.21 20.36 8.98
N ARG A 203 -22.75 19.72 10.03
CA ARG A 203 -22.48 20.08 11.44
C ARG A 203 -21.06 19.75 11.91
N VAL A 204 -20.43 18.73 11.33
CA VAL A 204 -19.05 18.29 11.61
C VAL A 204 -18.08 19.16 10.81
N LYS A 205 -18.37 19.34 9.52
CA LYS A 205 -17.59 20.18 8.61
C LYS A 205 -17.46 21.62 9.13
N SER A 206 -18.53 22.20 9.65
CA SER A 206 -18.52 23.55 10.23
C SER A 206 -17.59 23.70 11.44
N ARG A 207 -17.28 22.60 12.15
CA ARG A 207 -16.42 22.60 13.34
C ARG A 207 -14.95 22.36 13.01
N PHE A 208 -14.66 21.81 11.84
CA PHE A 208 -13.31 21.60 11.36
C PHE A 208 -12.64 22.94 11.02
N SER A 209 -11.37 23.15 11.37
CA SER A 209 -10.67 24.41 11.09
C SER A 209 -10.26 24.59 9.63
N HIS A 210 -10.73 23.72 8.71
CA HIS A 210 -10.46 23.76 7.27
C HIS A 210 -8.97 23.76 6.89
N ARG A 211 -8.08 23.31 7.78
CA ARG A 211 -6.64 23.22 7.52
C ARG A 211 -6.30 21.87 6.89
N GLN A 212 -5.90 21.90 5.63
CA GLN A 212 -5.46 20.71 4.90
C GLN A 212 -3.99 20.83 4.52
N ILE A 213 -3.22 19.78 4.81
CA ILE A 213 -1.84 19.63 4.35
C ILE A 213 -1.84 18.58 3.26
N HIS A 214 -1.57 19.02 2.03
CA HIS A 214 -1.50 18.10 0.90
C HIS A 214 -0.07 17.57 0.71
N LEU A 215 0.05 16.23 0.68
CA LEU A 215 1.29 15.52 0.38
C LEU A 215 1.21 14.89 -0.99
N PHE A 216 1.50 15.70 -2.01
CA PHE A 216 1.67 15.23 -3.38
C PHE A 216 3.14 15.10 -3.73
N SER A 217 3.52 14.00 -4.38
CA SER A 217 4.89 13.79 -4.84
C SER A 217 5.18 14.74 -6.00
N SER A 218 6.02 15.74 -5.76
CA SER A 218 6.54 16.69 -6.75
C SER A 218 7.93 16.32 -7.25
N LEU A 219 8.41 15.10 -6.96
CA LEU A 219 9.76 14.67 -7.28
C LEU A 219 10.01 14.66 -8.79
N SER A 220 11.13 15.27 -9.20
CA SER A 220 11.68 15.05 -10.54
C SER A 220 12.32 13.66 -10.64
N PHE A 221 12.51 13.17 -11.86
CA PHE A 221 13.21 11.90 -12.06
C PHE A 221 14.66 11.94 -11.52
N SER A 222 15.34 13.08 -11.62
CA SER A 222 16.69 13.24 -11.04
C SER A 222 16.66 13.08 -9.52
N GLN A 223 15.72 13.76 -8.84
CA GLN A 223 15.54 13.63 -7.39
C GLN A 223 15.16 12.20 -6.99
N TYR A 224 14.36 11.50 -7.80
CA TYR A 224 14.02 10.10 -7.57
C TYR A 224 15.26 9.20 -7.59
N VAL A 225 16.18 9.40 -8.54
CA VAL A 225 17.47 8.67 -8.58
C VAL A 225 18.34 9.03 -7.37
N ASP A 226 18.35 10.30 -6.95
CA ASP A 226 19.09 10.73 -5.76
C ASP A 226 18.56 10.05 -4.49
N VAL A 227 17.24 9.88 -4.38
CA VAL A 227 16.62 9.11 -3.29
C VAL A 227 17.08 7.65 -3.35
N VAL A 228 17.10 7.01 -4.52
CA VAL A 228 17.60 5.64 -4.67
C VAL A 228 19.05 5.53 -4.17
N ARG A 229 19.91 6.46 -4.60
CA ARG A 229 21.31 6.52 -4.17
C ARG A 229 21.40 6.65 -2.65
N LEU A 230 20.63 7.55 -2.04
CA LEU A 230 20.62 7.75 -0.59
C LEU A 230 20.14 6.50 0.16
N GLN A 231 19.10 5.84 -0.32
CA GLN A 231 18.49 4.68 0.33
C GLN A 231 19.37 3.43 0.24
N LEU A 232 20.18 3.29 -0.80
CA LEU A 232 21.13 2.17 -0.96
C LEU A 232 22.51 2.46 -0.35
N SER A 233 22.83 3.72 -0.06
CA SER A 233 24.13 4.09 0.53
C SER A 233 24.24 3.72 2.00
N LEU A 234 25.42 3.28 2.42
CA LEU A 234 25.74 2.96 3.81
C LEU A 234 26.07 4.23 4.60
N PRO A 235 25.68 4.29 5.90
CA PRO A 235 25.98 5.43 6.76
C PRO A 235 27.49 5.54 7.05
N GLN A 236 27.91 6.72 7.50
CA GLN A 236 29.31 6.98 7.85
C GLN A 236 29.78 6.18 9.08
N ASP A 237 28.85 5.87 9.99
CA ASP A 237 29.11 5.08 11.21
C ASP A 237 29.27 3.56 10.95
N PHE A 238 29.36 3.14 9.68
CA PHE A 238 29.56 1.74 9.35
C PHE A 238 30.94 1.25 9.82
N PRO A 239 31.04 0.07 10.49
CA PRO A 239 32.29 -0.38 11.13
C PRO A 239 33.52 -0.48 10.22
N ASP A 240 33.34 -0.83 8.94
CA ASP A 240 34.41 -0.87 7.94
C ASP A 240 34.26 0.24 6.90
N HIS A 241 35.04 1.31 7.07
CA HIS A 241 35.04 2.45 6.16
C HIS A 241 35.53 2.14 4.74
N ARG A 242 36.39 1.12 4.55
CA ARG A 242 36.86 0.76 3.20
C ARG A 242 35.74 0.10 2.42
N PHE A 243 35.08 -0.88 3.05
CA PHE A 243 33.93 -1.56 2.48
C PHE A 243 32.79 -0.58 2.19
N SER A 244 32.47 0.32 3.14
CA SER A 244 31.38 1.28 2.93
C SER A 244 31.66 2.28 1.81
N SER A 245 32.91 2.74 1.67
CA SER A 245 33.31 3.61 0.56
C SER A 245 33.20 2.89 -0.78
N GLN A 246 33.67 1.64 -0.87
CA GLN A 246 33.57 0.83 -2.10
C GLN A 246 32.12 0.56 -2.48
N TRP A 247 31.27 0.20 -1.51
CA TRP A 247 29.83 0.00 -1.71
C TRP A 247 29.16 1.27 -2.24
N ASN A 248 29.38 2.41 -1.59
CA ASN A 248 28.77 3.69 -1.99
C ASN A 248 29.24 4.14 -3.39
N GLN A 249 30.50 3.89 -3.74
CA GLN A 249 31.00 4.10 -5.10
C GLN A 249 30.32 3.17 -6.12
N SER A 250 30.13 1.89 -5.77
CA SER A 250 29.41 0.92 -6.62
C SER A 250 27.96 1.35 -6.85
N VAL A 251 27.25 1.78 -5.79
CA VAL A 251 25.88 2.30 -5.88
C VAL A 251 25.82 3.54 -6.77
N THR A 252 26.80 4.44 -6.67
CA THR A 252 26.85 5.66 -7.50
C THR A 252 26.99 5.31 -8.98
N LYS A 253 27.92 4.40 -9.33
CA LYS A 253 28.09 3.90 -10.70
C LYS A 253 26.83 3.19 -11.21
N LEU A 254 26.17 2.41 -10.36
CA LEU A 254 24.94 1.70 -10.70
C LEU A 254 23.79 2.68 -11.03
N CYS A 255 23.68 3.79 -10.31
CA CYS A 255 22.70 4.84 -10.59
C CYS A 255 22.98 5.64 -11.88
N GLU A 256 24.17 5.53 -12.46
CA GLU A 256 24.55 6.14 -13.73
C GLU A 256 24.37 5.19 -14.92
N ASP A 257 24.21 3.89 -14.66
CA ASP A 257 24.02 2.88 -15.69
C ASP A 257 22.70 3.07 -16.45
N LYS A 258 22.74 2.92 -17.77
CA LYS A 258 21.59 3.16 -18.66
C LYS A 258 20.47 2.14 -18.44
N SER A 259 20.81 0.87 -18.27
CA SER A 259 19.82 -0.19 -18.09
C SER A 259 19.12 -0.05 -16.73
N VAL A 260 19.86 0.29 -15.68
CA VAL A 260 19.26 0.60 -14.36
C VAL A 260 18.38 1.84 -14.44
N LEU A 261 18.83 2.91 -15.09
CA LEU A 261 18.04 4.13 -15.26
C LEU A 261 16.75 3.88 -16.05
N GLU A 262 16.74 3.00 -17.05
CA GLU A 262 15.53 2.61 -17.77
C GLU A 262 14.53 1.89 -16.86
N VAL A 263 14.99 0.97 -16.01
CA VAL A 263 14.14 0.28 -15.02
C VAL A 263 13.55 1.29 -14.02
N LEU A 264 14.39 2.17 -13.47
CA LEU A 264 13.95 3.21 -12.54
C LEU A 264 12.98 4.19 -13.20
N LYS A 265 13.20 4.56 -14.46
CA LYS A 265 12.32 5.46 -15.22
C LYS A 265 10.97 4.80 -15.50
N ARG A 266 10.97 3.50 -15.82
CA ARG A 266 9.72 2.74 -15.97
C ARG A 266 8.94 2.71 -14.67
N SER A 267 9.60 2.41 -13.56
CA SER A 267 8.97 2.41 -12.23
C SER A 267 8.42 3.79 -11.87
N PHE A 268 9.20 4.87 -12.09
CA PHE A 268 8.80 6.25 -11.84
C PHE A 268 7.60 6.71 -12.69
N ASN A 269 7.53 6.27 -13.94
CA ASN A 269 6.40 6.57 -14.83
C ASN A 269 5.14 5.81 -14.40
N SER A 270 5.28 4.59 -13.86
CA SER A 270 4.16 3.80 -13.34
C SER A 270 3.65 4.32 -12.01
N SER A 271 4.55 4.65 -11.07
CA SER A 271 4.19 5.22 -9.77
C SER A 271 5.30 6.09 -9.21
N LYS A 272 4.89 7.17 -8.53
CA LYS A 272 5.79 8.12 -7.83
C LYS A 272 5.76 7.95 -6.31
N ASP A 273 5.24 6.84 -5.83
CA ASP A 273 5.20 6.52 -4.39
C ASP A 273 6.51 5.84 -3.94
N PHE A 274 6.94 6.15 -2.72
CA PHE A 274 8.17 5.60 -2.17
C PHE A 274 8.06 4.12 -1.83
N ARG A 275 6.84 3.60 -1.58
CA ARG A 275 6.64 2.20 -1.20
C ARG A 275 6.90 1.27 -2.38
N SER A 276 6.40 1.58 -3.57
CA SER A 276 6.75 0.83 -4.79
C SER A 276 8.25 0.87 -5.08
N LEU A 277 8.90 2.02 -4.85
CA LEU A 277 10.36 2.11 -4.95
C LEU A 277 11.05 1.17 -3.96
N PHE A 278 10.65 1.19 -2.69
CA PHE A 278 11.27 0.32 -1.68
C PHE A 278 11.05 -1.16 -1.98
N SER A 279 9.90 -1.54 -2.55
CA SER A 279 9.68 -2.91 -3.03
C SER A 279 10.70 -3.29 -4.13
N LEU A 280 10.97 -2.40 -5.09
CA LEU A 280 11.97 -2.63 -6.14
C LEU A 280 13.38 -2.78 -5.55
N LEU A 281 13.77 -1.86 -4.65
CA LEU A 281 15.08 -1.91 -4.01
C LEU A 281 15.24 -3.14 -3.12
N PHE A 282 14.19 -3.53 -2.41
CA PHE A 282 14.20 -4.70 -1.55
C PHE A 282 14.42 -5.99 -2.35
N MET A 283 13.78 -6.13 -3.51
CA MET A 283 13.97 -7.28 -4.40
C MET A 283 15.40 -7.35 -4.94
N ALA A 284 16.02 -6.20 -5.24
CA ALA A 284 17.41 -6.15 -5.69
C ALA A 284 18.39 -6.47 -4.55
N VAL A 285 18.22 -5.83 -3.38
CA VAL A 285 19.04 -6.06 -2.18
C VAL A 285 18.96 -7.51 -1.68
N SER A 286 17.81 -8.17 -1.86
CA SER A 286 17.64 -9.57 -1.46
C SER A 286 18.53 -10.56 -2.21
N ARG A 287 19.12 -10.17 -3.35
CA ARG A 287 20.04 -10.99 -4.15
C ARG A 287 21.51 -10.86 -3.74
N VAL A 288 21.84 -9.80 -3.02
CA VAL A 288 23.18 -9.62 -2.45
C VAL A 288 23.46 -10.80 -1.52
N SER A 289 24.62 -11.42 -1.63
CA SER A 289 25.01 -12.58 -0.80
C SER A 289 26.52 -12.60 -0.61
N VAL A 290 27.05 -13.56 0.16
CA VAL A 290 28.50 -13.69 0.36
C VAL A 290 29.24 -13.94 -0.96
N SER A 291 28.63 -14.67 -1.90
CA SER A 291 29.15 -14.89 -3.26
C SER A 291 28.90 -13.74 -4.22
N HIS A 292 27.98 -12.83 -3.89
CA HIS A 292 27.57 -11.68 -4.69
C HIS A 292 27.47 -10.44 -3.81
N SER A 293 28.64 -9.90 -3.44
CA SER A 293 28.78 -8.90 -2.37
C SER A 293 28.42 -7.47 -2.78
N THR A 294 28.08 -7.22 -4.05
CA THR A 294 27.75 -5.90 -4.60
C THR A 294 26.51 -5.97 -5.47
N LEU A 295 25.70 -4.91 -5.48
CA LEU A 295 24.58 -4.79 -6.41
C LEU A 295 25.06 -4.61 -7.85
N CYS A 296 24.50 -5.37 -8.78
CA CYS A 296 24.78 -5.24 -10.22
C CYS A 296 23.53 -4.88 -11.02
N GLU A 297 23.73 -4.50 -12.29
CA GLU A 297 22.66 -4.18 -13.24
C GLU A 297 21.63 -5.32 -13.39
N ALA A 298 22.09 -6.58 -13.38
CA ALA A 298 21.24 -7.75 -13.54
C ALA A 298 20.24 -7.90 -12.39
N ASP A 299 20.61 -7.48 -11.16
CA ASP A 299 19.71 -7.51 -10.01
C ASP A 299 18.52 -6.57 -10.19
N PHE A 300 18.77 -5.37 -10.74
CA PHE A 300 17.73 -4.38 -11.01
C PHE A 300 16.85 -4.78 -12.19
N LEU A 301 17.44 -5.31 -13.26
CA LEU A 301 16.69 -5.81 -14.41
C LEU A 301 15.73 -6.93 -13.99
N GLU A 302 16.22 -7.89 -13.21
CA GLU A 302 15.40 -9.00 -12.75
C GLU A 302 14.36 -8.57 -11.70
N SER A 303 14.71 -7.67 -10.79
CA SER A 303 13.74 -7.07 -9.86
C SER A 303 12.63 -6.30 -10.58
N GLY A 304 13.01 -5.55 -11.63
CA GLY A 304 12.08 -4.87 -12.51
C GLY A 304 11.13 -5.84 -13.20
N ARG A 305 11.66 -6.94 -13.76
CA ARG A 305 10.84 -8.00 -14.38
C ARG A 305 9.83 -8.60 -13.42
N LEU A 306 10.25 -8.94 -12.20
CA LEU A 306 9.37 -9.54 -11.18
C LEU A 306 8.23 -8.60 -10.78
N ILE A 307 8.51 -7.30 -10.62
CA ILE A 307 7.48 -6.32 -10.27
C ILE A 307 6.55 -6.00 -11.43
N SER A 308 7.05 -5.99 -12.67
CA SER A 308 6.25 -5.72 -13.87
C SER A 308 5.55 -6.96 -14.43
N ALA A 309 5.70 -8.13 -13.81
CA ALA A 309 5.17 -9.38 -14.33
C ALA A 309 3.63 -9.36 -14.31
N ASP A 310 3.02 -9.69 -15.45
CA ASP A 310 1.57 -9.84 -15.53
C ASP A 310 1.13 -11.15 -14.85
N SER A 311 0.38 -11.01 -13.76
CA SER A 311 -0.14 -12.13 -12.99
C SER A 311 -1.10 -13.01 -13.80
N LYS A 312 -1.91 -12.42 -14.68
CA LYS A 312 -2.84 -13.18 -15.54
C LYS A 312 -2.08 -13.99 -16.57
N ALA A 313 -1.07 -13.41 -17.23
CA ALA A 313 -0.19 -14.15 -18.15
C ALA A 313 0.51 -15.33 -17.45
N ASN A 314 0.98 -15.14 -16.21
CA ASN A 314 1.57 -16.22 -15.42
C ASN A 314 0.57 -17.35 -15.09
N VAL A 315 -0.69 -17.01 -14.77
CA VAL A 315 -1.74 -18.00 -14.56
C VAL A 315 -2.03 -18.77 -15.86
N LEU A 316 -2.07 -18.09 -17.01
CA LEU A 316 -2.28 -18.72 -18.32
C LEU A 316 -1.21 -19.75 -18.67
N HIS A 317 0.04 -19.54 -18.23
CA HIS A 317 1.12 -20.51 -18.40
C HIS A 317 0.91 -21.83 -17.67
N GLY A 318 0.15 -21.83 -16.57
CA GLY A 318 -0.14 -23.01 -15.77
C GLY A 318 -1.40 -23.79 -16.18
N LEU A 319 -2.19 -23.27 -17.13
CA LEU A 319 -3.41 -23.93 -17.58
C LEU A 319 -3.13 -25.17 -18.40
N SER A 320 -4.07 -26.12 -18.43
CA SER A 320 -4.03 -27.25 -19.35
C SER A 320 -4.32 -26.84 -20.79
N ILE A 321 -3.92 -27.68 -21.75
CA ILE A 321 -4.21 -27.44 -23.18
C ILE A 321 -5.73 -27.38 -23.44
N LEU A 322 -6.54 -28.16 -22.70
CA LEU A 322 -8.00 -28.12 -22.83
C LEU A 322 -8.56 -26.75 -22.44
N GLU A 323 -8.12 -26.22 -21.30
CA GLU A 323 -8.53 -24.89 -20.82
C GLU A 323 -8.08 -23.78 -21.75
N LEU A 324 -6.86 -23.89 -22.28
CA LEU A 324 -6.36 -22.95 -23.28
C LEU A 324 -7.20 -22.98 -24.56
N CYS A 325 -7.62 -24.15 -25.03
CA CYS A 325 -8.55 -24.29 -26.14
C CYS A 325 -9.92 -23.66 -25.85
N LEU A 326 -10.42 -23.78 -24.62
CA LEU A 326 -11.67 -23.13 -24.22
C LEU A 326 -11.52 -21.60 -24.19
N ILE A 327 -10.39 -21.07 -23.73
CA ILE A 327 -10.10 -19.63 -23.78
C ILE A 327 -10.04 -19.15 -25.24
N ILE A 328 -9.42 -19.90 -26.14
CA ILE A 328 -9.42 -19.58 -27.57
C ILE A 328 -10.87 -19.56 -28.10
N ALA A 329 -11.68 -20.60 -27.82
CA ALA A 329 -13.10 -20.62 -28.21
C ALA A 329 -13.88 -19.41 -27.69
N MET A 330 -13.69 -19.04 -26.41
CA MET A 330 -14.32 -17.85 -25.81
C MET A 330 -13.90 -16.58 -26.53
N LYS A 331 -12.62 -16.46 -26.89
CA LYS A 331 -12.10 -15.29 -27.59
C LYS A 331 -12.64 -15.20 -29.02
N HIS A 332 -12.73 -16.31 -29.75
CA HIS A 332 -13.45 -16.36 -31.04
C HIS A 332 -14.87 -15.84 -30.91
N LEU A 333 -15.60 -16.24 -29.87
CA LEU A 333 -16.97 -15.79 -29.65
C LEU A 333 -17.00 -14.28 -29.35
N ASN A 334 -16.11 -13.78 -28.49
CA ASN A 334 -15.99 -12.34 -28.23
C ASN A 334 -15.71 -11.55 -29.52
N ASP A 335 -14.78 -12.03 -30.37
CA ASP A 335 -14.41 -11.33 -31.60
C ASP A 335 -15.53 -11.42 -32.66
N THR A 336 -16.24 -12.56 -32.74
CA THR A 336 -17.35 -12.77 -33.70
C THR A 336 -18.60 -12.00 -33.33
N TYR A 337 -18.88 -11.87 -32.03
CA TYR A 337 -20.10 -11.25 -31.50
C TYR A 337 -19.84 -9.91 -30.80
N ASP A 338 -18.73 -9.23 -31.12
CA ASP A 338 -18.38 -7.88 -30.65
C ASP A 338 -18.49 -7.69 -29.10
N GLY A 339 -17.94 -8.64 -28.35
CA GLY A 339 -17.89 -8.60 -26.89
C GLY A 339 -19.18 -9.00 -26.16
N GLU A 340 -20.19 -9.48 -26.87
CA GLU A 340 -21.40 -10.04 -26.27
C GLU A 340 -21.08 -11.28 -25.39
N PRO A 341 -21.79 -11.46 -24.26
CA PRO A 341 -21.52 -12.55 -23.34
C PRO A 341 -21.94 -13.91 -23.92
N PHE A 342 -21.25 -14.96 -23.50
CA PHE A 342 -21.45 -16.32 -23.99
C PHE A 342 -21.79 -17.27 -22.84
N ASN A 343 -22.45 -18.40 -23.16
CA ASN A 343 -22.66 -19.49 -22.21
C ASN A 343 -21.76 -20.70 -22.52
N PHE A 344 -21.73 -21.69 -21.63
CA PHE A 344 -20.91 -22.90 -21.82
C PHE A 344 -21.26 -23.63 -23.12
N GLN A 345 -22.54 -23.70 -23.48
CA GLN A 345 -22.98 -24.42 -24.67
C GLN A 345 -22.43 -23.78 -25.97
N MET A 346 -22.37 -22.45 -26.04
CA MET A 346 -21.75 -21.72 -27.16
C MET A 346 -20.25 -22.03 -27.26
N VAL A 347 -19.52 -21.95 -26.13
CA VAL A 347 -18.08 -22.24 -26.07
C VAL A 347 -17.80 -23.69 -26.47
N HIS A 348 -18.58 -24.64 -25.96
CA HIS A 348 -18.45 -26.05 -26.27
C HIS A 348 -18.76 -26.36 -27.75
N ASN A 349 -19.73 -25.67 -28.35
CA ASN A 349 -20.02 -25.79 -29.78
C ASN A 349 -18.85 -25.28 -30.63
N GLU A 350 -18.23 -24.16 -30.26
CA GLU A 350 -17.07 -23.61 -30.98
C GLU A 350 -15.84 -24.53 -30.83
N PHE A 351 -15.60 -25.04 -29.63
CA PHE A 351 -14.58 -26.05 -29.38
C PHE A 351 -14.81 -27.35 -30.20
N LYS A 352 -16.06 -27.79 -30.34
CA LYS A 352 -16.41 -28.92 -31.20
C LYS A 352 -16.10 -28.67 -32.67
N LYS A 353 -16.36 -27.46 -33.20
CA LYS A 353 -16.01 -27.11 -34.59
C LYS A 353 -14.50 -27.25 -34.83
N PHE A 354 -13.68 -26.85 -33.87
CA PHE A 354 -12.22 -27.05 -33.93
C PHE A 354 -11.84 -28.53 -34.01
N ILE A 355 -12.36 -29.37 -33.12
CA ILE A 355 -12.06 -30.81 -33.09
C ILE A 355 -12.51 -31.51 -34.37
N GLN A 356 -13.70 -31.17 -34.90
CA GLN A 356 -14.28 -31.83 -36.08
C GLN A 356 -13.51 -31.55 -37.37
N ARG A 357 -12.87 -30.38 -37.47
CA ARG A 357 -12.07 -30.00 -38.66
C ARG A 357 -10.74 -30.77 -38.77
N LYS A 358 -10.21 -31.33 -37.67
CA LYS A 358 -8.94 -32.07 -37.64
C LYS A 358 -9.15 -33.50 -37.13
N SER A 359 -9.32 -34.46 -38.05
CA SER A 359 -9.64 -35.88 -37.76
C SER A 359 -8.71 -36.60 -36.76
N HIS A 360 -7.48 -36.11 -36.54
CA HIS A 360 -6.47 -36.71 -35.66
C HIS A 360 -6.26 -35.99 -34.32
N SER A 361 -7.20 -35.12 -33.91
CA SER A 361 -7.13 -34.39 -32.65
C SER A 361 -7.15 -35.35 -31.43
N ILE A 362 -6.04 -35.37 -30.68
CA ILE A 362 -5.90 -36.02 -29.36
C ILE A 362 -6.82 -35.35 -28.30
N HIS A 363 -7.43 -34.23 -28.64
CA HIS A 363 -8.21 -33.38 -27.74
C HIS A 363 -9.72 -33.72 -27.72
N LYS A 364 -10.11 -34.94 -28.11
CA LYS A 364 -11.49 -35.42 -27.99
C LYS A 364 -11.80 -35.78 -26.53
N PHE A 365 -12.43 -34.85 -25.81
CA PHE A 365 -12.86 -35.04 -24.43
C PHE A 365 -14.39 -35.11 -24.34
N GLU A 366 -14.89 -35.86 -23.34
CA GLU A 366 -16.32 -35.92 -23.04
C GLU A 366 -16.83 -34.60 -22.46
N LYS A 367 -18.11 -34.26 -22.70
CA LYS A 367 -18.73 -33.01 -22.23
C LYS A 367 -18.51 -32.75 -20.72
N PRO A 368 -18.60 -33.73 -19.81
CA PRO A 368 -18.35 -33.50 -18.38
C PRO A 368 -16.91 -33.07 -18.07
N VAL A 369 -15.92 -33.57 -18.82
CA VAL A 369 -14.51 -33.18 -18.67
C VAL A 369 -14.31 -31.74 -19.13
N VAL A 370 -14.94 -31.36 -20.25
CA VAL A 370 -14.91 -29.98 -20.76
C VAL A 370 -15.63 -29.02 -19.81
N MET A 371 -16.75 -29.45 -19.21
CA MET A 371 -17.45 -28.68 -18.19
C MET A 371 -16.58 -28.48 -16.94
N LYS A 372 -15.87 -29.51 -16.48
CA LYS A 372 -14.93 -29.40 -15.35
C LYS A 372 -13.80 -28.40 -15.63
N ALA A 373 -13.24 -28.40 -16.85
CA ALA A 373 -12.25 -27.41 -17.27
C ALA A 373 -12.83 -25.99 -17.31
N PHE A 374 -14.06 -25.83 -17.80
CA PHE A 374 -14.77 -24.55 -17.77
C PHE A 374 -15.04 -24.05 -16.34
N GLU A 375 -15.44 -24.94 -15.42
CA GLU A 375 -15.61 -24.62 -14.00
C GLU A 375 -14.29 -24.22 -13.33
N HIS A 376 -13.16 -24.84 -13.71
CA HIS A 376 -11.86 -24.42 -13.20
C HIS A 376 -11.46 -23.01 -13.70
N LEU A 377 -11.78 -22.66 -14.95
CA LEU A 377 -11.58 -21.29 -15.46
C LEU A 377 -12.42 -20.23 -14.70
N LEU A 378 -13.63 -20.60 -14.28
CA LEU A 378 -14.47 -19.78 -13.40
C LEU A 378 -13.85 -19.65 -11.99
N GLN A 379 -13.31 -20.75 -11.45
CA GLN A 379 -12.65 -20.77 -10.15
C GLN A 379 -11.39 -19.89 -10.13
N LEU A 380 -10.67 -19.80 -11.26
CA LEU A 380 -9.51 -18.91 -11.44
C LEU A 380 -9.91 -17.46 -11.77
N GLU A 381 -11.20 -17.14 -11.82
CA GLU A 381 -11.75 -15.84 -12.20
C GLU A 381 -11.29 -15.30 -13.57
N LEU A 382 -10.82 -16.20 -14.44
CA LEU A 382 -10.50 -15.87 -15.84
C LEU A 382 -11.77 -15.67 -16.67
N VAL A 383 -12.88 -16.22 -16.19
CA VAL A 383 -14.23 -16.04 -16.71
C VAL A 383 -15.12 -15.64 -15.54
N ARG A 384 -16.05 -14.70 -15.76
CA ARG A 384 -17.00 -14.26 -14.73
C ARG A 384 -18.43 -14.19 -15.25
N PRO A 385 -19.44 -14.50 -14.43
CA PRO A 385 -20.84 -14.32 -14.80
C PRO A 385 -21.17 -12.83 -14.96
N VAL A 386 -22.02 -12.52 -15.95
CA VAL A 386 -22.52 -11.15 -16.17
C VAL A 386 -23.42 -10.73 -15.01
N ASP A 387 -24.28 -11.65 -14.57
CA ASP A 387 -25.13 -11.47 -13.40
C ASP A 387 -24.62 -12.33 -12.24
N SER A 388 -24.16 -11.68 -11.18
CA SER A 388 -23.83 -12.31 -9.89
C SER A 388 -25.05 -12.54 -9.00
N GLY A 389 -26.26 -12.19 -9.48
CA GLY A 389 -27.51 -12.48 -8.80
C GLY A 389 -27.76 -13.98 -8.70
N VAL A 390 -28.40 -14.42 -7.60
CA VAL A 390 -28.81 -15.82 -7.35
C VAL A 390 -29.98 -16.19 -8.28
N CYS A 391 -29.78 -16.09 -9.59
CA CYS A 391 -30.72 -16.56 -10.58
C CYS A 391 -30.54 -18.07 -10.74
N LYS A 392 -31.62 -18.83 -10.52
CA LYS A 392 -31.71 -20.30 -10.60
C LYS A 392 -31.55 -20.82 -12.04
N VAL A 393 -30.55 -20.33 -12.78
CA VAL A 393 -30.23 -20.79 -14.13
C VAL A 393 -29.27 -21.96 -13.99
N GLN A 394 -29.49 -23.03 -14.76
CA GLN A 394 -28.54 -24.14 -14.81
C GLN A 394 -27.18 -23.61 -15.28
N ARG A 395 -26.09 -24.11 -14.68
CA ARG A 395 -24.73 -23.60 -14.89
C ARG A 395 -24.31 -23.53 -16.36
N GLU A 396 -24.81 -24.44 -17.20
CA GLU A 396 -24.47 -24.49 -18.63
C GLU A 396 -25.03 -23.31 -19.46
N TYR A 397 -26.11 -22.67 -18.98
CA TYR A 397 -26.81 -21.59 -19.70
C TYR A 397 -26.59 -20.21 -19.10
N GLN A 398 -25.81 -20.12 -18.02
CA GLN A 398 -25.45 -18.83 -17.43
C GLN A 398 -24.52 -18.07 -18.37
N LEU A 399 -24.84 -16.79 -18.59
CA LEU A 399 -24.05 -15.89 -19.44
C LEU A 399 -22.80 -15.41 -18.70
N MET A 400 -21.67 -15.50 -19.38
CA MET A 400 -20.33 -15.25 -18.85
C MET A 400 -19.55 -14.30 -19.76
N ARG A 401 -18.52 -13.67 -19.20
CA ARG A 401 -17.54 -12.83 -19.90
C ARG A 401 -16.12 -13.31 -19.64
N LEU A 402 -15.29 -13.23 -20.68
CA LEU A 402 -13.86 -13.48 -20.59
C LEU A 402 -13.17 -12.26 -19.94
N MET A 403 -12.34 -12.49 -18.92
CA MET A 403 -11.63 -11.44 -18.18
C MET A 403 -10.17 -11.28 -18.64
N LEU A 404 -9.87 -11.66 -19.89
CA LEU A 404 -8.54 -11.66 -20.49
C LEU A 404 -8.51 -10.75 -21.71
N GLU A 405 -7.42 -9.99 -21.85
CA GLU A 405 -7.19 -9.16 -23.03
C GLU A 405 -6.56 -9.97 -24.18
N HIS A 406 -6.73 -9.47 -25.41
CA HIS A 406 -6.18 -10.09 -26.60
C HIS A 406 -4.66 -10.34 -26.49
N GLY A 407 -3.92 -9.33 -26.03
CA GLY A 407 -2.45 -9.40 -25.89
C GLY A 407 -2.00 -10.47 -24.92
N GLN A 408 -2.70 -10.64 -23.78
CA GLN A 408 -2.39 -11.63 -22.75
C GLN A 408 -2.52 -13.06 -23.29
N VAL A 409 -3.60 -13.33 -24.02
CA VAL A 409 -3.82 -14.65 -24.63
C VAL A 409 -2.74 -14.97 -25.68
N MET A 410 -2.36 -13.98 -26.49
CA MET A 410 -1.33 -14.16 -27.52
C MET A 410 0.06 -14.39 -26.92
N GLU A 411 0.44 -13.58 -25.94
CA GLU A 411 1.72 -13.72 -25.25
C GLU A 411 1.82 -15.08 -24.54
N ALA A 412 0.74 -15.49 -23.86
CA ALA A 412 0.66 -16.79 -23.21
C ALA A 412 0.83 -17.94 -24.23
N LEU A 413 0.12 -17.90 -25.37
CA LEU A 413 0.22 -18.93 -26.42
C LEU A 413 1.61 -19.04 -27.05
N GLN A 414 2.29 -17.92 -27.22
CA GLN A 414 3.65 -17.90 -27.76
C GLN A 414 4.65 -18.52 -26.78
N ARG A 415 4.52 -18.19 -25.49
CA ARG A 415 5.43 -18.65 -24.42
C ARG A 415 5.03 -19.99 -23.79
N TYR A 416 3.86 -20.55 -24.12
CA TYR A 416 3.35 -21.79 -23.51
C TYR A 416 4.27 -22.99 -23.81
N PRO A 417 4.74 -23.74 -22.79
CA PRO A 417 5.64 -24.88 -23.00
C PRO A 417 4.98 -25.96 -23.87
N GLN A 418 5.65 -26.37 -24.95
CA GLN A 418 5.20 -27.48 -25.82
C GLN A 418 3.74 -27.36 -26.33
N CYS A 419 3.25 -26.14 -26.55
CA CYS A 419 1.90 -25.93 -27.09
C CYS A 419 1.75 -26.60 -28.48
N PRO A 420 0.75 -27.49 -28.67
CA PRO A 420 0.53 -28.16 -29.94
C PRO A 420 0.38 -27.18 -31.10
N THR A 421 1.01 -27.47 -32.23
CA THR A 421 0.97 -26.63 -33.44
C THR A 421 -0.45 -26.38 -33.93
N ASP A 422 -1.33 -27.35 -33.77
CA ASP A 422 -2.73 -27.25 -34.16
C ASP A 422 -3.50 -26.19 -33.37
N VAL A 423 -3.21 -26.07 -32.07
CA VAL A 423 -3.82 -25.08 -31.17
C VAL A 423 -3.28 -23.69 -31.49
N LYS A 424 -1.96 -23.56 -31.74
CA LYS A 424 -1.35 -22.30 -32.19
C LYS A 424 -1.92 -21.79 -33.51
N GLN A 425 -2.08 -22.68 -34.50
CA GLN A 425 -2.66 -22.31 -35.79
C GLN A 425 -4.13 -21.89 -35.65
N TRP A 426 -4.90 -22.60 -34.82
CA TRP A 426 -6.29 -22.25 -34.58
C TRP A 426 -6.43 -20.89 -33.88
N ALA A 427 -5.61 -20.65 -32.86
CA ALA A 427 -5.47 -19.32 -32.26
C ALA A 427 -5.12 -18.25 -33.32
N LEU A 428 -4.13 -18.47 -34.18
CA LEU A 428 -3.81 -17.47 -35.20
C LEU A 428 -4.98 -17.21 -36.17
N SER A 429 -5.77 -18.24 -36.52
CA SER A 429 -6.98 -18.06 -37.33
C SER A 429 -8.14 -17.40 -36.59
N ALA A 430 -8.12 -17.45 -35.26
CA ALA A 430 -9.06 -16.74 -34.38
C ALA A 430 -8.84 -15.24 -34.39
N PHE A 431 -7.58 -14.86 -34.54
CA PHE A 431 -7.04 -13.56 -34.15
C PHE A 431 -6.51 -12.77 -35.35
N ALA A 432 -6.75 -13.28 -36.56
CA ALA A 432 -6.56 -12.59 -37.83
C ALA A 432 -7.88 -11.89 -38.21
#